data_AF-A0A7Y2VD56-F1
#
_entry.id   AF-A0A7Y2VD56-F1
#
_cell.length_a   1.000
_cell.length_b   1.000
_cell.length_c   1.000
_cell.angle_alpha   90.00
_cell.angle_beta   90.00
_cell.angle_gamma   90.00
#
_symmetry.space_group_name_H-M   'P 1'
#
loop_
_entity.id
_entity.type
_entity.pdbx_description
1 polymer ?
#
loop_
_entity_poly.entity_id
_entity_poly.type
_entity_poly.pdbx_seq_one_letter_code
_entity_poly.pdbx_strand_id
1 'polypeptide(L)'
;MEQPLHRRPQRAVIRGFSLAALAFMLLLAASQTAQAHPADTYALFTDTDGDGVPDQVDIDDDNDGIIDVIEDLDADGDGDPTTHPTDTDGDGIPDYLDIDSDNDGILDNVEAQLTATYIAPCGIDSDGNGLDDHYEETPGSCGGLTPVDTDGDHIPDYRDIDSDNDGILDNVEAQTTADFQEPCGIDSDGNGLDDHYEEHPGSGDGITPVNTDSDSQPDFRDIDSDNDGILDNVEAQDADTFQEPCGIDSDGNGLDDHYETTPGSGEGLDPINSDTDSNPNFRDIDSDDDGIPDNVEAQTTAGYIPPTGNDSDNDGLDDAYEGSG
;
A
#
# COMPACT_ATOMS: atom_id res chain seq x y z
N MET A 1 27.76 -24.48 73.98
CA MET A 1 27.02 -23.22 74.16
C MET A 1 25.58 -23.54 73.89
N GLU A 2 24.77 -23.38 74.94
CA GLU A 2 23.40 -23.86 75.06
C GLU A 2 22.45 -23.22 74.04
N GLN A 3 21.42 -23.99 73.70
CA GLN A 3 20.22 -23.56 72.99
C GLN A 3 19.24 -22.80 73.94
N PRO A 4 17.93 -22.65 73.63
CA PRO A 4 17.26 -21.39 73.34
C PRO A 4 16.27 -21.01 74.44
N LEU A 5 15.62 -19.83 74.38
CA LEU A 5 14.27 -19.59 74.95
C LEU A 5 13.85 -18.12 74.82
N HIS A 6 12.61 -17.91 74.35
CA HIS A 6 11.64 -16.85 74.68
C HIS A 6 10.93 -16.34 73.41
N ARG A 7 9.60 -16.25 73.30
CA ARG A 7 8.51 -16.19 74.28
C ARG A 7 7.19 -16.55 73.60
N ARG A 8 6.28 -17.21 74.33
CA ARG A 8 4.82 -17.20 74.08
C ARG A 8 4.20 -15.96 74.79
N PRO A 9 2.85 -15.80 74.86
CA PRO A 9 1.90 -15.35 73.85
C PRO A 9 1.11 -14.10 74.35
N GLN A 10 0.28 -13.47 73.51
CA GLN A 10 -0.87 -12.69 74.01
C GLN A 10 -2.17 -13.08 73.31
N ARG A 11 -3.18 -13.34 74.14
CA ARG A 11 -4.58 -13.62 73.82
C ARG A 11 -5.40 -12.35 74.04
N ALA A 12 -6.34 -12.07 73.13
CA ALA A 12 -7.68 -11.50 73.38
C ALA A 12 -8.47 -11.70 72.08
N VAL A 13 -9.39 -12.68 71.93
CA VAL A 13 -10.83 -12.67 72.30
C VAL A 13 -11.50 -11.39 71.78
N ILE A 14 -12.46 -11.46 70.85
CA ILE A 14 -13.94 -11.47 71.10
C ILE A 14 -14.64 -11.85 69.77
N ARG A 15 -15.28 -13.03 69.69
CA ARG A 15 -16.73 -13.33 69.64
C ARG A 15 -17.50 -12.96 68.34
N GLY A 16 -18.08 -14.02 67.75
CA GLY A 16 -19.41 -14.03 67.16
C GLY A 16 -19.45 -13.88 65.64
N PHE A 17 -19.85 -14.92 64.91
CA PHE A 17 -21.25 -15.16 64.53
C PHE A 17 -21.35 -16.39 63.61
N SER A 18 -22.38 -17.20 63.89
CA SER A 18 -23.06 -18.23 63.08
C SER A 18 -22.30 -19.23 62.21
N LEU A 19 -22.42 -20.50 62.62
CA LEU A 19 -22.45 -21.68 61.75
C LEU A 19 -23.60 -21.57 60.74
N ALA A 20 -23.28 -21.51 59.45
CA ALA A 20 -24.03 -22.14 58.36
C ALA A 20 -23.25 -21.94 57.05
N ALA A 21 -22.46 -22.93 56.63
CA ALA A 21 -21.96 -23.01 55.27
C ALA A 21 -22.47 -24.32 54.66
N LEU A 22 -23.45 -24.12 53.78
CA LEU A 22 -24.27 -25.06 53.06
C LEU A 22 -23.42 -25.67 51.93
N ALA A 23 -23.38 -27.00 51.85
CA ALA A 23 -22.90 -27.72 50.68
C ALA A 23 -24.02 -27.77 49.65
N PHE A 24 -23.83 -27.17 48.47
CA PHE A 24 -24.17 -27.72 47.15
C PHE A 24 -23.76 -26.70 46.08
N MET A 25 -22.76 -27.02 45.25
CA MET A 25 -22.57 -26.37 43.95
C MET A 25 -23.73 -26.80 43.06
N LEU A 26 -24.57 -25.85 42.65
CA LEU A 26 -25.44 -25.99 41.49
C LEU A 26 -25.05 -24.86 40.54
N LEU A 27 -24.20 -25.19 39.56
CA LEU A 27 -23.85 -24.30 38.45
C LEU A 27 -25.11 -24.17 37.57
N LEU A 28 -25.74 -22.99 37.57
CA LEU A 28 -26.68 -22.65 36.51
C LEU A 28 -25.85 -22.33 35.25
N ALA A 29 -25.74 -23.29 34.35
CA ALA A 29 -25.50 -22.96 32.94
C ALA A 29 -26.85 -22.52 32.36
N ALA A 30 -27.07 -21.21 32.26
CA ALA A 30 -28.05 -20.71 31.31
C ALA A 30 -27.44 -20.88 29.93
N SER A 31 -27.82 -21.96 29.25
CA SER A 31 -27.63 -22.11 27.82
C SER A 31 -28.44 -21.01 27.14
N GLN A 32 -27.79 -19.89 26.81
CA GLN A 32 -28.27 -19.11 25.68
C GLN A 32 -27.92 -19.97 24.47
N THR A 33 -28.92 -20.72 24.01
CA THR A 33 -28.93 -21.18 22.63
C THR A 33 -28.80 -19.92 21.80
N ALA A 34 -27.63 -19.70 21.20
CA ALA A 34 -27.55 -18.93 19.97
C ALA A 34 -28.59 -19.56 19.07
N GLN A 35 -29.69 -18.85 18.86
CA GLN A 35 -30.66 -19.23 17.87
C GLN A 35 -29.92 -19.00 16.56
N ALA A 36 -29.27 -20.06 16.06
CA ALA A 36 -28.77 -20.08 14.70
C ALA A 36 -29.93 -19.59 13.84
N HIS A 37 -29.73 -18.44 13.19
CA HIS A 37 -30.60 -18.03 12.11
C HIS A 37 -30.70 -19.22 11.16
N PRO A 38 -31.92 -19.63 10.79
CA PRO A 38 -32.08 -20.78 9.92
C PRO A 38 -31.27 -20.48 8.66
N ALA A 39 -30.42 -21.43 8.25
CA ALA A 39 -29.77 -21.41 6.95
C ALA A 39 -30.89 -21.35 5.90
N ASP A 40 -31.24 -20.13 5.52
CA ASP A 40 -32.10 -19.85 4.40
C ASP A 40 -31.30 -20.29 3.18
N THR A 41 -31.90 -21.21 2.44
CA THR A 41 -31.44 -21.68 1.15
C THR A 41 -31.57 -20.53 0.14
N TYR A 42 -30.67 -19.56 0.20
CA TYR A 42 -30.38 -18.66 -0.91
C TYR A 42 -29.51 -19.43 -1.92
N ALA A 43 -29.75 -19.24 -3.21
CA ALA A 43 -28.71 -19.58 -4.18
C ALA A 43 -27.49 -18.73 -3.81
N LEU A 44 -26.33 -19.36 -3.65
CA LEU A 44 -25.05 -18.65 -3.55
C LEU A 44 -24.91 -17.85 -4.85
N PHE A 45 -25.21 -16.56 -4.78
CA PHE A 45 -24.61 -15.62 -5.70
C PHE A 45 -23.16 -15.42 -5.21
N THR A 46 -22.25 -15.15 -6.14
CA THR A 46 -20.92 -14.66 -5.79
C THR A 46 -21.07 -13.28 -5.14
N ASP A 47 -20.14 -12.99 -4.25
CA ASP A 47 -20.09 -11.88 -3.28
C ASP A 47 -18.60 -11.84 -2.91
N THR A 48 -17.80 -11.19 -3.77
CA THR A 48 -16.33 -11.29 -3.81
C THR A 48 -15.70 -10.67 -2.57
N ASP A 49 -16.04 -9.42 -2.26
CA ASP A 49 -15.62 -8.70 -1.06
C ASP A 49 -16.27 -9.16 0.26
N GLY A 50 -17.39 -9.90 0.19
CA GLY A 50 -18.13 -10.38 1.35
C GLY A 50 -18.91 -9.30 2.11
N ASP A 51 -19.23 -8.17 1.49
CA ASP A 51 -19.96 -7.06 2.10
C ASP A 51 -21.48 -7.37 2.27
N GLY A 52 -21.96 -8.38 1.53
CA GLY A 52 -23.34 -8.86 1.53
C GLY A 52 -24.22 -8.36 0.38
N VAL A 53 -23.67 -7.60 -0.55
CA VAL A 53 -24.19 -7.22 -1.86
C VAL A 53 -23.60 -8.20 -2.89
N PRO A 54 -24.43 -8.93 -3.67
CA PRO A 54 -23.88 -9.89 -4.64
C PRO A 54 -23.35 -9.20 -5.90
N ASP A 55 -22.24 -9.68 -6.46
CA ASP A 55 -21.51 -9.07 -7.58
C ASP A 55 -22.40 -8.61 -8.75
N GLN A 56 -23.45 -9.38 -9.06
CA GLN A 56 -24.39 -9.03 -10.14
C GLN A 56 -25.09 -7.66 -9.96
N VAL A 57 -25.13 -7.14 -8.75
CA VAL A 57 -25.77 -5.85 -8.40
C VAL A 57 -24.88 -4.93 -7.59
N ASP A 58 -23.67 -5.38 -7.26
CA ASP A 58 -22.61 -4.51 -6.77
C ASP A 58 -22.17 -3.55 -7.88
N ILE A 59 -21.47 -2.49 -7.50
CA ILE A 59 -20.81 -1.58 -8.42
C ILE A 59 -19.31 -1.41 -8.13
N ASP A 60 -18.81 -2.10 -7.10
CA ASP A 60 -17.45 -2.08 -6.55
C ASP A 60 -17.23 -3.48 -5.93
N ASP A 61 -17.01 -4.49 -6.78
CA ASP A 61 -17.06 -5.91 -6.42
C ASP A 61 -15.95 -6.37 -5.43
N ASP A 62 -14.84 -5.64 -5.32
CA ASP A 62 -13.72 -5.89 -4.40
C ASP A 62 -13.59 -4.87 -3.27
N ASN A 63 -14.41 -3.81 -3.28
CA ASN A 63 -14.53 -2.80 -2.24
C ASN A 63 -13.27 -1.94 -2.05
N ASP A 64 -12.50 -1.77 -3.12
CA ASP A 64 -11.32 -0.91 -3.16
C ASP A 64 -11.70 0.58 -3.32
N GLY A 65 -12.95 0.89 -3.65
CA GLY A 65 -13.50 2.23 -3.80
C GLY A 65 -13.36 2.85 -5.18
N ILE A 66 -12.64 2.21 -6.09
CA ILE A 66 -12.84 2.35 -7.53
C ILE A 66 -14.17 1.62 -7.85
N ILE A 67 -14.73 1.79 -9.05
CA ILE A 67 -16.02 1.17 -9.37
C ILE A 67 -15.82 0.36 -10.63
N ASP A 68 -16.41 -0.84 -10.75
CA ASP A 68 -16.01 -1.85 -11.75
C ASP A 68 -15.92 -1.31 -13.19
N VAL A 69 -16.77 -0.33 -13.52
CA VAL A 69 -16.83 0.31 -14.85
C VAL A 69 -15.68 1.27 -15.14
N ILE A 70 -14.91 1.65 -14.13
CA ILE A 70 -13.70 2.47 -14.20
C ILE A 70 -12.47 1.57 -14.33
N GLU A 71 -12.43 0.44 -13.64
CA GLU A 71 -11.35 -0.55 -13.79
C GLU A 71 -11.36 -1.23 -15.16
N ASP A 72 -12.54 -1.43 -15.77
CA ASP A 72 -12.59 -1.92 -17.15
C ASP A 72 -12.30 -0.82 -18.18
N LEU A 73 -11.20 -0.99 -18.94
CA LEU A 73 -10.86 -0.17 -20.11
C LEU A 73 -11.86 -0.27 -21.29
N ASP A 74 -12.86 -1.16 -21.22
CA ASP A 74 -13.92 -1.38 -22.21
C ASP A 74 -13.33 -1.65 -23.60
N ALA A 75 -12.32 -2.53 -23.66
CA ALA A 75 -11.60 -2.84 -24.89
C ALA A 75 -12.50 -3.43 -26.00
N ASP A 76 -13.62 -4.04 -25.62
CA ASP A 76 -14.61 -4.61 -26.56
C ASP A 76 -15.81 -3.68 -26.87
N GLY A 77 -15.99 -2.60 -26.11
CA GLY A 77 -16.91 -1.50 -26.36
C GLY A 77 -18.36 -1.79 -25.98
N ASP A 78 -18.61 -2.70 -25.04
CA ASP A 78 -19.95 -3.02 -24.55
C ASP A 78 -20.31 -2.45 -23.17
N GLY A 79 -19.30 -1.94 -22.43
CA GLY A 79 -19.45 -1.30 -21.13
C GLY A 79 -19.95 -2.23 -20.03
N ASP A 80 -19.60 -3.52 -20.12
CA ASP A 80 -19.87 -4.56 -19.12
C ASP A 80 -18.52 -5.13 -18.66
N PRO A 81 -18.06 -4.81 -17.42
CA PRO A 81 -16.75 -5.23 -16.93
C PRO A 81 -16.61 -6.75 -16.86
N THR A 82 -17.72 -7.49 -16.86
CA THR A 82 -17.70 -8.96 -16.82
C THR A 82 -17.42 -9.61 -18.18
N THR A 83 -17.28 -8.82 -19.26
CA THR A 83 -17.06 -9.31 -20.62
C THR A 83 -15.77 -8.77 -21.24
N HIS A 84 -14.77 -9.65 -21.35
CA HIS A 84 -13.39 -9.26 -21.69
C HIS A 84 -12.85 -8.20 -20.72
N PRO A 85 -12.88 -8.49 -19.41
CA PRO A 85 -12.34 -7.58 -18.41
C PRO A 85 -10.88 -7.21 -18.69
N THR A 86 -10.51 -6.06 -18.16
CA THR A 86 -9.10 -5.71 -17.94
C THR A 86 -8.55 -6.58 -16.80
N ASP A 87 -7.29 -6.96 -16.94
CA ASP A 87 -6.52 -7.90 -16.11
C ASP A 87 -5.07 -7.43 -16.31
N THR A 88 -4.68 -6.44 -15.52
CA THR A 88 -3.50 -5.58 -15.73
C THR A 88 -2.21 -6.36 -15.50
N ASP A 89 -2.10 -7.09 -14.39
CA ASP A 89 -0.95 -7.93 -14.08
C ASP A 89 -0.95 -9.29 -14.81
N GLY A 90 -2.11 -9.71 -15.33
CA GLY A 90 -2.26 -10.96 -16.09
C GLY A 90 -2.27 -12.22 -15.24
N ASP A 91 -2.59 -12.13 -13.94
CA ASP A 91 -2.66 -13.29 -13.03
C ASP A 91 -3.95 -14.12 -13.21
N GLY A 92 -4.96 -13.52 -13.85
CA GLY A 92 -6.26 -14.10 -14.15
C GLY A 92 -7.39 -13.73 -13.19
N ILE A 93 -7.15 -12.80 -12.26
CA ILE A 93 -8.12 -12.04 -11.49
C ILE A 93 -8.31 -10.70 -12.24
N PRO A 94 -9.52 -10.42 -12.75
CA PRO A 94 -9.80 -9.12 -13.34
C PRO A 94 -9.60 -7.96 -12.38
N ASP A 95 -9.16 -6.80 -12.87
CA ASP A 95 -8.94 -5.58 -12.05
C ASP A 95 -10.14 -5.27 -11.14
N TYR A 96 -11.39 -5.39 -11.64
CA TYR A 96 -12.61 -5.14 -10.84
C TYR A 96 -12.91 -6.18 -9.72
N LEU A 97 -12.03 -7.16 -9.53
CA LEU A 97 -12.09 -8.19 -8.51
C LEU A 97 -10.76 -8.31 -7.76
N ASP A 98 -9.86 -7.37 -7.97
CA ASP A 98 -8.47 -7.39 -7.56
C ASP A 98 -8.18 -6.14 -6.72
N ILE A 99 -7.62 -6.32 -5.53
CA ILE A 99 -7.33 -5.18 -4.64
C ILE A 99 -5.92 -4.57 -4.86
N ASP A 100 -5.14 -5.13 -5.79
CA ASP A 100 -3.74 -4.82 -6.13
C ASP A 100 -3.51 -5.13 -7.62
N SER A 101 -4.14 -4.35 -8.51
CA SER A 101 -4.35 -4.65 -9.94
C SER A 101 -3.05 -4.79 -10.76
N ASP A 102 -1.93 -4.21 -10.32
CA ASP A 102 -0.61 -4.35 -10.94
C ASP A 102 0.38 -5.20 -10.14
N ASN A 103 -0.04 -5.73 -8.98
CA ASN A 103 0.65 -6.72 -8.16
C ASN A 103 2.00 -6.23 -7.62
N ASP A 104 2.07 -4.94 -7.34
CA ASP A 104 3.22 -4.30 -6.74
C ASP A 104 3.17 -4.42 -5.19
N GLY A 105 1.99 -4.67 -4.63
CA GLY A 105 1.73 -4.89 -3.21
C GLY A 105 1.23 -3.65 -2.46
N ILE A 106 1.17 -2.49 -3.10
CA ILE A 106 0.36 -1.35 -2.68
C ILE A 106 -1.10 -1.69 -3.05
N LEU A 107 -2.07 -1.11 -2.35
CA LEU A 107 -3.47 -1.41 -2.62
C LEU A 107 -4.04 -0.36 -3.57
N ASP A 108 -4.92 -0.78 -4.48
CA ASP A 108 -5.61 0.10 -5.42
C ASP A 108 -6.32 1.26 -4.72
N ASN A 109 -6.90 1.02 -3.54
CA ASN A 109 -7.50 2.07 -2.70
C ASN A 109 -6.50 3.18 -2.30
N VAL A 110 -5.25 2.81 -2.03
CA VAL A 110 -4.15 3.72 -1.66
C VAL A 110 -3.67 4.47 -2.89
N GLU A 111 -3.57 3.80 -4.03
CA GLU A 111 -3.04 4.35 -5.28
C GLU A 111 -4.06 5.19 -6.05
N ALA A 112 -5.34 4.87 -5.96
CA ALA A 112 -6.38 5.71 -6.55
C ALA A 112 -6.50 7.10 -5.88
N GLN A 113 -5.73 7.40 -4.81
CA GLN A 113 -5.87 8.60 -4.00
C GLN A 113 -4.56 9.34 -3.75
N LEU A 114 -4.67 10.68 -3.66
CA LEU A 114 -3.58 11.51 -3.15
C LEU A 114 -3.39 11.30 -1.64
N THR A 115 -2.15 11.05 -1.21
CA THR A 115 -1.77 10.89 0.22
C THR A 115 -2.26 12.03 1.11
N ALA A 116 -2.17 13.28 0.63
CA ALA A 116 -2.57 14.46 1.40
C ALA A 116 -4.09 14.53 1.69
N THR A 117 -4.92 13.85 0.89
CA THR A 117 -6.38 13.87 1.00
C THR A 117 -7.00 12.48 1.13
N TYR A 118 -6.20 11.46 1.44
CA TYR A 118 -6.62 10.08 1.55
C TYR A 118 -7.91 9.92 2.39
N ILE A 119 -8.85 9.18 1.81
CA ILE A 119 -10.15 8.84 2.37
C ILE A 119 -10.11 7.34 2.70
N ALA A 120 -10.03 7.01 3.98
CA ALA A 120 -10.16 5.61 4.43
C ALA A 120 -11.62 5.15 4.33
N PRO A 121 -11.90 3.87 4.01
CA PRO A 121 -13.27 3.34 3.97
C PRO A 121 -13.93 3.39 5.35
N CYS A 122 -15.26 3.51 5.40
CA CYS A 122 -15.99 3.58 6.67
C CYS A 122 -16.70 2.27 7.07
N GLY A 123 -16.77 1.30 6.16
CA GLY A 123 -17.50 0.03 6.27
C GLY A 123 -19.01 0.22 6.35
N ILE A 124 -19.54 1.27 5.71
CA ILE A 124 -20.98 1.57 5.71
C ILE A 124 -21.42 1.80 4.27
N ASP A 125 -22.24 0.88 3.77
CA ASP A 125 -23.10 1.10 2.61
C ASP A 125 -24.54 1.35 3.10
N SER A 126 -25.00 2.60 3.02
CA SER A 126 -26.34 2.98 3.48
C SER A 126 -27.45 2.60 2.49
N ASP A 127 -27.13 2.43 1.21
CA ASP A 127 -28.10 2.37 0.13
C ASP A 127 -28.19 0.99 -0.54
N GLY A 128 -27.21 0.13 -0.29
CA GLY A 128 -27.18 -1.28 -0.67
C GLY A 128 -26.66 -1.50 -2.09
N ASN A 129 -25.79 -0.63 -2.60
CA ASN A 129 -25.16 -0.74 -3.92
C ASN A 129 -23.74 -1.31 -3.89
N GLY A 130 -23.18 -1.58 -2.71
CA GLY A 130 -21.86 -2.20 -2.49
C GLY A 130 -20.68 -1.22 -2.35
N LEU A 131 -20.80 -0.01 -2.90
CA LEU A 131 -19.81 1.06 -2.72
C LEU A 131 -19.90 1.70 -1.31
N ASP A 132 -18.75 1.89 -0.64
CA ASP A 132 -18.69 2.55 0.67
C ASP A 132 -19.16 4.02 0.65
N ASP A 133 -19.97 4.42 1.64
CA ASP A 133 -20.55 5.77 1.78
C ASP A 133 -19.47 6.89 1.81
N HIS A 134 -18.20 6.61 2.15
CA HIS A 134 -17.11 7.60 2.11
C HIS A 134 -16.66 7.96 0.68
N TYR A 135 -16.88 7.07 -0.28
CA TYR A 135 -16.56 7.29 -1.70
C TYR A 135 -17.76 7.87 -2.46
N GLU A 136 -18.82 8.22 -1.75
CA GLU A 136 -20.00 8.87 -2.31
C GLU A 136 -20.17 10.32 -1.81
N GLU A 137 -20.46 11.26 -2.72
CA GLU A 137 -20.89 12.60 -2.31
C GLU A 137 -22.21 12.58 -1.52
N THR A 138 -23.11 11.66 -1.89
CA THR A 138 -24.37 11.37 -1.18
C THR A 138 -24.77 9.91 -1.42
N PRO A 139 -25.25 9.18 -0.40
CA PRO A 139 -25.66 7.79 -0.56
C PRO A 139 -26.63 7.58 -1.72
N GLY A 140 -26.27 6.68 -2.64
CA GLY A 140 -27.01 6.34 -3.86
C GLY A 140 -26.84 7.31 -5.02
N SER A 141 -25.75 8.06 -5.03
CA SER A 141 -25.28 8.79 -6.19
C SER A 141 -24.03 8.09 -6.66
N CYS A 142 -24.13 7.27 -7.73
CA CYS A 142 -22.98 6.64 -8.40
C CYS A 142 -21.76 7.56 -8.30
N GLY A 143 -20.76 7.11 -7.54
CA GLY A 143 -19.65 7.87 -7.00
C GLY A 143 -18.34 7.18 -7.34
N GLY A 144 -17.52 6.91 -6.32
CA GLY A 144 -16.24 6.23 -6.45
C GLY A 144 -15.06 7.20 -6.37
N LEU A 145 -13.89 6.62 -6.20
CA LEU A 145 -12.62 7.31 -6.33
C LEU A 145 -12.43 7.77 -7.78
N THR A 146 -11.65 8.84 -7.94
CA THR A 146 -11.12 9.22 -9.25
C THR A 146 -9.63 8.91 -9.16
N PRO A 147 -9.18 7.83 -9.84
CA PRO A 147 -7.79 7.40 -9.75
C PRO A 147 -6.80 8.51 -10.04
N VAL A 148 -5.70 8.51 -9.29
CA VAL A 148 -4.54 9.37 -9.54
C VAL A 148 -3.76 8.80 -10.73
N ASP A 149 -3.06 9.70 -11.41
CA ASP A 149 -2.17 9.46 -12.53
C ASP A 149 -1.02 10.45 -12.29
N THR A 150 0.03 9.97 -11.62
CA THR A 150 1.09 10.78 -11.00
C THR A 150 1.99 11.39 -12.07
N ASP A 151 2.44 10.60 -13.04
CA ASP A 151 3.32 11.06 -14.13
C ASP A 151 2.56 11.69 -15.32
N GLY A 152 1.24 11.47 -15.41
CA GLY A 152 0.38 12.01 -16.45
C GLY A 152 0.43 11.27 -17.79
N ASP A 153 0.84 10.01 -17.81
CA ASP A 153 0.95 9.19 -19.02
C ASP A 153 -0.37 8.53 -19.47
N HIS A 154 -1.42 8.64 -18.63
CA HIS A 154 -2.77 8.08 -18.75
C HIS A 154 -2.92 6.60 -18.33
N ILE A 155 -1.95 6.04 -17.63
CA ILE A 155 -2.06 4.84 -16.82
C ILE A 155 -2.25 5.33 -15.38
N PRO A 156 -3.40 5.08 -14.75
CA PRO A 156 -3.57 5.44 -13.35
C PRO A 156 -2.65 4.63 -12.46
N ASP A 157 -2.21 5.21 -11.35
CA ASP A 157 -1.20 4.64 -10.44
C ASP A 157 -1.50 3.20 -10.01
N TYR A 158 -2.76 2.83 -9.72
CA TYR A 158 -3.12 1.46 -9.32
C TYR A 158 -2.96 0.39 -10.43
N ARG A 159 -2.51 0.80 -11.61
CA ARG A 159 -2.27 -0.03 -12.80
C ARG A 159 -0.89 0.23 -13.40
N ASP A 160 -0.04 0.94 -12.67
CA ASP A 160 1.25 1.43 -13.11
C ASP A 160 2.34 0.91 -12.16
N ILE A 161 3.30 0.15 -12.67
CA ILE A 161 4.35 -0.43 -11.83
C ILE A 161 5.49 0.55 -11.49
N ASP A 162 5.45 1.77 -12.02
CA ASP A 162 6.45 2.86 -11.92
C ASP A 162 5.71 4.21 -11.99
N SER A 163 4.90 4.51 -10.97
CA SER A 163 3.89 5.59 -10.94
C SER A 163 4.44 7.00 -11.21
N ASP A 164 5.71 7.27 -10.95
CA ASP A 164 6.37 8.54 -11.24
C ASP A 164 7.36 8.50 -12.43
N ASN A 165 7.50 7.31 -13.05
CA ASN A 165 8.24 7.06 -14.28
C ASN A 165 9.72 7.42 -14.18
N ASP A 166 10.28 7.21 -13.00
CA ASP A 166 11.69 7.40 -12.75
C ASP A 166 12.48 6.13 -13.18
N GLY A 167 11.85 4.96 -13.19
CA GLY A 167 12.43 3.69 -13.61
C GLY A 167 12.76 2.72 -12.46
N ILE A 168 12.57 3.13 -11.22
CA ILE A 168 12.51 2.27 -10.05
C ILE A 168 11.06 1.79 -9.92
N LEU A 169 10.85 0.55 -9.49
CA LEU A 169 9.48 0.02 -9.38
C LEU A 169 8.83 0.48 -8.08
N ASP A 170 7.51 0.69 -8.12
CA ASP A 170 6.71 1.12 -6.98
C ASP A 170 6.91 0.18 -5.78
N ASN A 171 6.97 -1.14 -6.01
CA ASN A 171 7.21 -2.11 -4.95
C ASN A 171 8.61 -2.03 -4.29
N VAL A 172 9.61 -1.50 -4.98
CA VAL A 172 10.97 -1.24 -4.48
C VAL A 172 10.96 0.02 -3.63
N GLU A 173 10.16 1.00 -4.01
CA GLU A 173 10.04 2.31 -3.36
C GLU A 173 9.00 2.31 -2.23
N ALA A 174 8.02 1.42 -2.24
CA ALA A 174 7.07 1.33 -1.15
C ALA A 174 7.71 0.69 0.10
N GLN A 175 8.91 0.09 -0.01
CA GLN A 175 9.53 -0.73 1.04
C GLN A 175 10.92 -0.24 1.45
N THR A 176 11.30 -0.51 2.70
CA THR A 176 12.69 -0.30 3.15
C THR A 176 13.57 -1.50 2.78
N THR A 177 14.87 -1.27 2.52
CA THR A 177 15.82 -2.36 2.21
C THR A 177 15.91 -3.44 3.31
N ALA A 178 15.62 -3.08 4.57
CA ALA A 178 15.68 -4.03 5.68
C ALA A 178 14.50 -5.02 5.72
N ASP A 179 13.33 -4.57 5.25
CA ASP A 179 12.07 -5.30 5.33
C ASP A 179 11.49 -5.66 3.95
N PHE A 180 12.25 -5.40 2.87
CA PHE A 180 11.87 -5.68 1.48
C PHE A 180 11.46 -7.14 1.27
N GLN A 181 10.32 -7.30 0.63
CA GLN A 181 9.74 -8.56 0.23
C GLN A 181 9.39 -8.49 -1.25
N GLU A 182 9.90 -9.45 -2.02
CA GLU A 182 9.46 -9.71 -3.40
C GLU A 182 8.16 -10.51 -3.39
N PRO A 183 7.30 -10.41 -4.41
CA PRO A 183 6.08 -11.20 -4.49
C PRO A 183 6.41 -12.70 -4.59
N CYS A 184 5.58 -13.56 -3.99
CA CYS A 184 5.83 -15.00 -3.96
C CYS A 184 5.05 -15.80 -5.01
N GLY A 185 4.14 -15.15 -5.72
CA GLY A 185 3.22 -15.71 -6.71
C GLY A 185 2.17 -16.61 -6.08
N ILE A 186 1.77 -16.33 -4.84
CA ILE A 186 0.74 -17.08 -4.12
C ILE A 186 -0.26 -16.09 -3.54
N ASP A 187 -1.45 -16.09 -4.12
CA ASP A 187 -2.66 -15.58 -3.49
C ASP A 187 -3.48 -16.77 -2.96
N SER A 188 -3.59 -16.88 -1.64
CA SER A 188 -4.24 -18.02 -0.99
C SER A 188 -5.77 -17.90 -0.92
N ASP A 189 -6.33 -16.70 -0.93
CA ASP A 189 -7.77 -16.47 -0.76
C ASP A 189 -8.47 -15.90 -1.98
N GLY A 190 -7.74 -15.47 -3.00
CA GLY A 190 -8.27 -15.09 -4.29
C GLY A 190 -8.69 -13.62 -4.36
N ASN A 191 -8.05 -12.74 -3.58
CA ASN A 191 -8.32 -11.30 -3.55
C ASN A 191 -7.37 -10.48 -4.43
N GLY A 192 -6.42 -11.12 -5.12
CA GLY A 192 -5.45 -10.44 -6.00
C GLY A 192 -4.13 -10.09 -5.34
N LEU A 193 -4.15 -9.70 -4.06
CA LEU A 193 -2.95 -9.39 -3.29
C LEU A 193 -2.08 -10.62 -2.97
N ASP A 194 -0.77 -10.55 -3.23
CA ASP A 194 0.17 -11.63 -2.92
C ASP A 194 0.33 -11.87 -1.39
N ASP A 195 0.36 -13.14 -0.97
CA ASP A 195 0.50 -13.57 0.43
C ASP A 195 1.74 -12.99 1.15
N HIS A 196 2.79 -12.54 0.44
CA HIS A 196 3.95 -11.87 1.06
C HIS A 196 3.68 -10.43 1.51
N TYR A 197 2.71 -9.77 0.89
CA TYR A 197 2.30 -8.41 1.27
C TYR A 197 1.23 -8.41 2.36
N GLU A 198 0.84 -9.60 2.81
CA GLU A 198 -0.14 -9.80 3.85
C GLU A 198 0.46 -10.14 5.23
N GLU A 199 -0.11 -9.61 6.32
CA GLU A 199 0.28 -10.09 7.66
C GLU A 199 -0.10 -11.57 7.82
N HIS A 200 -1.25 -11.96 7.27
CA HIS A 200 -1.74 -13.34 7.20
C HIS A 200 -2.72 -13.49 6.03
N PRO A 201 -2.69 -14.61 5.27
CA PRO A 201 -3.59 -14.83 4.13
C PRO A 201 -5.06 -14.46 4.37
N GLY A 202 -5.59 -13.59 3.51
CA GLY A 202 -6.87 -12.90 3.56
C GLY A 202 -6.96 -11.75 4.54
N SER A 203 -5.86 -11.04 4.73
CA SER A 203 -5.82 -9.82 5.54
C SER A 203 -6.04 -8.55 4.74
N GLY A 204 -5.61 -8.51 3.46
CA GLY A 204 -5.74 -7.33 2.61
C GLY A 204 -5.06 -6.09 3.20
N ASP A 205 -3.92 -6.26 3.88
CA ASP A 205 -3.23 -5.14 4.55
C ASP A 205 -2.36 -4.33 3.58
N GLY A 206 -1.76 -5.00 2.59
CA GLY A 206 -0.81 -4.43 1.64
C GLY A 206 0.47 -3.88 2.27
N ILE A 207 1.30 -3.27 1.42
CA ILE A 207 2.47 -2.50 1.82
C ILE A 207 1.99 -1.16 2.40
N THR A 208 2.68 -0.69 3.45
CA THR A 208 2.58 0.72 3.87
C THR A 208 3.73 1.48 3.23
N PRO A 209 3.49 2.34 2.22
CA PRO A 209 4.56 2.97 1.47
C PRO A 209 5.50 3.79 2.34
N VAL A 210 6.79 3.75 2.00
CA VAL A 210 7.81 4.61 2.58
C VAL A 210 7.63 6.04 2.08
N ASN A 211 7.96 6.99 2.94
CA ASN A 211 8.17 8.39 2.56
C ASN A 211 9.48 8.81 3.28
N THR A 212 10.55 8.97 2.51
CA THR A 212 11.92 9.13 2.98
C THR A 212 12.16 10.52 3.56
N ASP A 213 11.71 11.57 2.89
CA ASP A 213 11.95 12.95 3.29
C ASP A 213 10.85 13.58 4.18
N SER A 214 9.74 12.86 4.34
CA SER A 214 8.51 13.22 5.05
C SER A 214 7.73 14.40 4.46
N ASP A 215 7.74 14.56 3.14
CA ASP A 215 6.91 15.54 2.41
C ASP A 215 5.43 15.09 2.26
N SER A 216 4.78 15.45 1.14
CA SER A 216 3.42 15.02 0.82
C SER A 216 3.30 13.77 -0.05
N GLN A 217 4.37 13.27 -0.66
CA GLN A 217 4.36 12.16 -1.62
C GLN A 217 5.12 10.96 -1.05
N PRO A 218 4.57 9.73 -1.10
CA PRO A 218 5.38 8.54 -0.82
C PRO A 218 6.43 8.36 -1.92
N ASP A 219 7.49 7.61 -1.62
CA ASP A 219 8.66 7.48 -2.50
C ASP A 219 8.28 7.00 -3.91
N PHE A 220 7.36 6.03 -4.06
CA PHE A 220 6.88 5.55 -5.37
C PHE A 220 6.16 6.60 -6.25
N ARG A 221 6.02 7.83 -5.76
CA ARG A 221 5.39 8.96 -6.44
C ARG A 221 6.28 10.20 -6.42
N ASP A 222 7.52 10.06 -5.99
CA ASP A 222 8.43 11.16 -5.73
C ASP A 222 9.76 10.92 -6.44
N ILE A 223 9.96 11.62 -7.56
CA ILE A 223 11.15 11.51 -8.41
C ILE A 223 12.48 11.96 -7.76
N ASP A 224 12.44 12.44 -6.51
CA ASP A 224 13.56 12.89 -5.66
C ASP A 224 13.24 12.54 -4.19
N SER A 225 13.22 11.24 -3.89
CA SER A 225 12.71 10.65 -2.64
C SER A 225 13.34 11.21 -1.35
N ASP A 226 14.59 11.68 -1.40
CA ASP A 226 15.28 12.29 -0.25
C ASP A 226 15.42 13.81 -0.33
N ASN A 227 14.89 14.42 -1.39
CA ASN A 227 14.75 15.85 -1.63
C ASN A 227 16.10 16.58 -1.58
N ASP A 228 17.12 15.95 -2.13
CA ASP A 228 18.48 16.47 -2.21
C ASP A 228 18.70 17.32 -3.48
N GLY A 229 17.84 17.16 -4.49
CA GLY A 229 17.91 17.87 -5.78
C GLY A 229 18.59 17.08 -6.90
N ILE A 230 18.78 15.78 -6.72
CA ILE A 230 19.19 14.82 -7.73
C ILE A 230 18.04 13.83 -7.89
N LEU A 231 17.65 13.54 -9.12
CA LEU A 231 16.54 12.63 -9.37
C LEU A 231 16.92 11.18 -9.05
N ASP A 232 15.95 10.43 -8.55
CA ASP A 232 16.09 9.04 -8.10
C ASP A 232 16.70 8.15 -9.20
N ASN A 233 16.22 8.30 -10.44
CA ASN A 233 16.77 7.60 -11.60
C ASN A 233 18.23 7.90 -11.94
N VAL A 234 18.74 9.07 -11.56
CA VAL A 234 20.16 9.44 -11.70
C VAL A 234 20.96 8.74 -10.61
N GLU A 235 20.42 8.65 -9.41
CA GLU A 235 21.07 8.07 -8.23
C GLU A 235 21.05 6.55 -8.23
N ALA A 236 20.01 5.95 -8.80
CA ALA A 236 19.86 4.51 -8.96
C ALA A 236 20.87 3.89 -9.93
N GLN A 237 21.60 4.70 -10.71
CA GLN A 237 22.47 4.23 -11.80
C GLN A 237 23.95 4.64 -11.65
N ASP A 238 24.85 3.84 -12.23
CA ASP A 238 26.27 4.21 -12.36
C ASP A 238 26.47 5.25 -13.47
N ALA A 239 27.13 6.38 -13.15
CA ALA A 239 27.37 7.48 -14.07
C ALA A 239 28.12 7.12 -15.38
N ASP A 240 28.91 6.04 -15.41
CA ASP A 240 29.57 5.56 -16.63
C ASP A 240 28.63 4.73 -17.53
N THR A 241 27.53 4.21 -16.99
CA THR A 241 26.54 3.37 -17.69
C THR A 241 25.12 3.91 -17.69
N PHE A 242 24.91 5.10 -17.15
CA PHE A 242 23.61 5.78 -17.06
C PHE A 242 22.84 5.76 -18.38
N GLN A 243 21.56 5.46 -18.26
CA GLN A 243 20.61 5.34 -19.34
C GLN A 243 19.42 6.25 -19.04
N GLU A 244 19.25 7.26 -19.90
CA GLU A 244 18.09 8.15 -19.92
C GLU A 244 16.84 7.39 -20.40
N PRO A 245 15.63 7.75 -19.97
CA PRO A 245 14.39 7.15 -20.48
C PRO A 245 14.21 7.43 -21.97
N CYS A 246 13.49 6.56 -22.69
CA CYS A 246 13.28 6.71 -24.14
C CYS A 246 11.90 7.23 -24.55
N GLY A 247 10.97 7.34 -23.60
CA GLY A 247 9.57 7.68 -23.77
C GLY A 247 8.80 6.62 -24.56
N ILE A 248 9.17 5.35 -24.39
CA ILE A 248 8.50 4.22 -25.04
C ILE A 248 8.22 3.17 -23.98
N ASP A 249 6.95 2.92 -23.73
CA ASP A 249 6.44 1.73 -23.07
C ASP A 249 5.76 0.85 -24.16
N SER A 250 6.33 -0.32 -24.41
CA SER A 250 5.89 -1.21 -25.48
C SER A 250 4.70 -2.10 -25.12
N ASP A 251 4.50 -2.41 -23.84
CA ASP A 251 3.49 -3.34 -23.35
C ASP A 251 2.40 -2.71 -22.50
N GLY A 252 2.57 -1.46 -22.08
CA GLY A 252 1.53 -0.66 -21.44
C GLY A 252 1.48 -0.85 -19.93
N ASN A 253 2.60 -1.18 -19.29
CA ASN A 253 2.68 -1.39 -17.84
C ASN A 253 3.21 -0.15 -17.07
N GLY A 254 3.47 0.96 -17.76
CA GLY A 254 3.94 2.22 -17.16
C GLY A 254 5.47 2.38 -17.11
N LEU A 255 6.21 1.26 -17.07
CA LEU A 255 7.68 1.29 -17.09
C LEU A 255 8.28 1.54 -18.48
N ASP A 256 9.24 2.45 -18.59
CA ASP A 256 9.94 2.72 -19.86
C ASP A 256 10.84 1.54 -20.33
N ASP A 257 10.75 1.20 -21.62
CA ASP A 257 11.51 0.13 -22.30
C ASP A 257 13.04 0.21 -22.08
N HIS A 258 13.59 1.38 -21.75
CA HIS A 258 15.02 1.53 -21.46
C HIS A 258 15.42 0.99 -20.09
N TYR A 259 14.52 1.00 -19.12
CA TYR A 259 14.77 0.41 -17.80
C TYR A 259 14.56 -1.09 -17.80
N GLU A 260 14.04 -1.62 -18.89
CA GLU A 260 13.85 -3.05 -19.07
C GLU A 260 14.99 -3.75 -19.81
N THR A 261 15.36 -4.93 -19.32
CA THR A 261 16.32 -5.78 -20.05
C THR A 261 15.73 -6.33 -21.36
N THR A 262 14.41 -6.49 -21.40
CA THR A 262 13.61 -6.86 -22.56
C THR A 262 12.26 -6.17 -22.43
N PRO A 263 11.81 -5.39 -23.44
CA PRO A 263 10.49 -4.76 -23.39
C PRO A 263 9.38 -5.71 -22.95
N GLY A 264 8.70 -5.34 -21.86
CA GLY A 264 7.68 -6.10 -21.14
C GLY A 264 8.18 -7.22 -20.23
N SER A 265 9.29 -6.97 -19.54
CA SER A 265 9.81 -7.79 -18.45
C SER A 265 9.48 -7.26 -17.06
N GLY A 266 9.20 -5.96 -16.90
CA GLY A 266 8.77 -5.36 -15.63
C GLY A 266 9.81 -5.44 -14.51
N GLU A 267 11.11 -5.35 -14.82
CA GLU A 267 12.17 -5.54 -13.80
C GLU A 267 12.68 -4.22 -13.20
N GLY A 268 12.47 -3.09 -13.89
CA GLY A 268 12.98 -1.78 -13.50
C GLY A 268 14.52 -1.67 -13.38
N LEU A 269 14.95 -0.55 -12.80
CA LEU A 269 16.31 -0.32 -12.34
C LEU A 269 16.59 -1.15 -11.06
N ASP A 270 17.84 -1.63 -10.91
CA ASP A 270 18.36 -2.20 -9.65
C ASP A 270 19.14 -1.09 -8.94
N PRO A 271 18.55 -0.39 -7.94
CA PRO A 271 19.15 0.83 -7.41
C PRO A 271 20.49 0.57 -6.75
N ILE A 272 21.49 1.38 -7.10
CA ILE A 272 22.81 1.27 -6.49
C ILE A 272 22.79 1.74 -5.02
N ASN A 273 23.64 1.09 -4.21
CA ASN A 273 23.92 1.50 -2.84
C ASN A 273 25.46 1.56 -2.67
N SER A 274 25.99 2.77 -2.56
CA SER A 274 27.42 3.07 -2.64
C SER A 274 28.20 2.72 -1.36
N ASP A 275 27.63 2.95 -0.19
CA ASP A 275 28.27 2.72 1.11
C ASP A 275 27.85 1.39 1.78
N THR A 276 26.85 0.71 1.21
CA THR A 276 26.23 -0.56 1.63
C THR A 276 25.50 -0.51 2.96
N ASP A 277 24.93 0.65 3.30
CA ASP A 277 24.07 0.79 4.46
C ASP A 277 22.63 0.31 4.19
N SER A 278 21.62 0.84 4.89
CA SER A 278 20.22 0.45 4.69
C SER A 278 19.45 1.31 3.70
N ASN A 279 20.05 2.38 3.19
CA ASN A 279 19.44 3.31 2.26
C ASN A 279 20.16 3.19 0.91
N PRO A 280 19.45 2.85 -0.18
CA PRO A 280 19.99 3.01 -1.53
C PRO A 280 20.23 4.50 -1.81
N ASN A 281 21.04 4.80 -2.83
CA ASN A 281 21.49 6.17 -3.09
C ASN A 281 20.32 7.16 -3.27
N PHE A 282 19.24 6.76 -3.98
CA PHE A 282 18.04 7.58 -4.18
C PHE A 282 17.28 7.94 -2.89
N ARG A 283 17.73 7.45 -1.74
CA ARG A 283 17.17 7.72 -0.41
C ARG A 283 18.20 8.23 0.58
N ASP A 284 19.39 8.55 0.10
CA ASP A 284 20.53 8.88 0.93
C ASP A 284 21.25 10.13 0.44
N ILE A 285 21.00 11.22 1.16
CA ILE A 285 21.60 12.54 0.95
C ILE A 285 23.14 12.58 0.94
N ASP A 286 23.83 11.51 1.35
CA ASP A 286 25.29 11.36 1.42
C ASP A 286 25.66 9.89 1.10
N SER A 287 25.33 9.45 -0.11
CA SER A 287 25.41 8.07 -0.62
C SER A 287 26.72 7.32 -0.34
N ASP A 288 27.87 8.01 -0.24
CA ASP A 288 29.18 7.40 0.04
C ASP A 288 29.67 7.58 1.49
N ASP A 289 28.86 8.25 2.31
CA ASP A 289 28.97 8.44 3.74
C ASP A 289 30.30 9.13 4.14
N ASP A 290 30.81 10.00 3.25
CA ASP A 290 32.06 10.75 3.45
C ASP A 290 31.89 12.08 4.20
N GLY A 291 30.64 12.50 4.39
CA GLY A 291 30.24 13.73 5.07
C GLY A 291 30.02 14.93 4.14
N ILE A 292 29.88 14.70 2.84
CA ILE A 292 29.59 15.71 1.81
C ILE A 292 28.33 15.25 1.07
N PRO A 293 27.22 16.01 1.16
CA PRO A 293 25.98 15.61 0.49
C PRO A 293 26.10 15.50 -1.04
N ASP A 294 25.30 14.64 -1.65
CA ASP A 294 25.39 14.29 -3.06
C ASP A 294 25.16 15.49 -3.98
N ASN A 295 24.18 16.35 -3.69
CA ASN A 295 23.99 17.60 -4.42
C ASN A 295 25.21 18.55 -4.39
N VAL A 296 26.14 18.40 -3.42
CA VAL A 296 27.40 19.14 -3.39
C VAL A 296 28.45 18.44 -4.25
N GLU A 297 28.47 17.11 -4.26
CA GLU A 297 29.37 16.26 -5.03
C GLU A 297 29.10 16.34 -6.55
N ALA A 298 27.81 16.36 -6.92
CA ALA A 298 27.32 16.50 -8.29
C ALA A 298 27.74 17.83 -8.93
N GLN A 299 28.12 18.84 -8.13
CA GLN A 299 28.43 20.18 -8.60
C GLN A 299 29.94 20.47 -8.69
N THR A 300 30.35 21.13 -9.77
CA THR A 300 31.74 21.65 -9.83
C THR A 300 31.94 22.79 -8.85
N THR A 301 33.12 22.82 -8.18
CA THR A 301 33.45 23.83 -7.15
C THR A 301 33.41 25.29 -7.64
N ALA A 302 33.38 25.53 -8.95
CA ALA A 302 33.35 26.88 -9.54
C ALA A 302 31.94 27.38 -9.87
N GLY A 303 30.91 26.52 -9.78
CA GLY A 303 29.56 26.78 -10.25
C GLY A 303 28.45 26.46 -9.25
N TYR A 304 28.79 26.14 -7.99
CA TYR A 304 27.81 25.71 -6.99
C TYR A 304 26.58 26.63 -6.89
N ILE A 305 25.40 26.05 -7.08
CA ILE A 305 24.08 26.63 -6.91
C ILE A 305 23.48 25.97 -5.66
N PRO A 306 23.26 26.73 -4.57
CA PRO A 306 22.55 26.19 -3.41
C PRO A 306 21.06 26.01 -3.72
N PRO A 307 20.39 25.01 -3.12
CA PRO A 307 18.94 24.85 -3.25
C PRO A 307 18.21 26.08 -2.72
N THR A 308 17.07 26.39 -3.31
CA THR A 308 16.27 27.55 -2.91
C THR A 308 15.29 27.24 -1.78
N GLY A 309 15.02 25.95 -1.55
CA GLY A 309 13.96 25.41 -0.71
C GLY A 309 12.56 25.71 -1.24
N ASN A 310 12.41 25.91 -2.55
CA ASN A 310 11.11 26.06 -3.20
C ASN A 310 11.05 25.05 -4.33
N ASP A 311 9.91 24.39 -4.40
CA ASP A 311 9.45 23.57 -5.51
C ASP A 311 8.08 24.18 -5.88
N SER A 312 7.97 24.66 -7.11
CA SER A 312 6.83 25.49 -7.54
C SER A 312 5.69 24.67 -8.14
N ASP A 313 5.99 23.52 -8.72
CA ASP A 313 5.06 22.57 -9.32
C ASP A 313 4.80 21.33 -8.46
N ASN A 314 5.48 21.19 -7.33
CA ASN A 314 5.42 20.04 -6.43
C ASN A 314 5.82 18.74 -7.14
N ASP A 315 6.87 18.79 -7.96
CA ASP A 315 7.40 17.63 -8.66
C ASP A 315 8.59 16.99 -7.92
N GLY A 316 8.91 17.42 -6.69
CA GLY A 316 10.04 16.91 -5.93
C GLY A 316 11.37 17.61 -6.24
N LEU A 317 11.48 18.33 -7.37
CA LEU A 317 12.72 18.99 -7.78
C LEU A 317 12.77 20.48 -7.36
N ASP A 318 13.84 20.92 -6.69
CA ASP A 318 13.98 22.35 -6.32
C ASP A 318 14.07 23.28 -7.56
N ASP A 319 13.34 24.41 -7.52
CA ASP A 319 13.35 25.52 -8.50
C ASP A 319 14.80 25.95 -8.91
N ALA A 320 15.79 25.75 -8.04
CA ALA A 320 17.21 26.05 -8.29
C ALA A 320 17.81 25.21 -9.40
N TYR A 321 17.30 23.99 -9.59
CA TYR A 321 17.81 22.97 -10.49
C TYR A 321 16.95 22.84 -11.75
N GLU A 322 15.70 23.27 -11.68
CA GLU A 322 14.83 23.47 -12.84
C GLU A 322 15.46 24.40 -13.92
N GLY A 323 15.64 23.87 -15.13
CA GLY A 323 16.02 24.66 -16.31
C GLY A 323 17.52 24.90 -16.52
N SER A 324 18.38 24.02 -16.03
CA SER A 324 19.82 24.02 -16.36
C SER A 324 20.35 22.80 -17.14
N GLY A 325 19.46 22.06 -17.82
CA GLY A 325 19.77 21.05 -18.84
C GLY A 325 18.91 21.20 -20.09
#